data_AF-M0AR34-F1
#
_entry.id   AF-M0AR34-F1
#
_cell.length_a   1.000
_cell.length_b   1.000
_cell.length_c   1.000
_cell.angle_alpha   90.00
_cell.angle_beta   90.00
_cell.angle_gamma   90.00
#
_symmetry.space_group_name_H-M   'P 1'
#
loop_
_entity.id
_entity.type
_entity.pdbx_description
1 polymer ?
#
loop_
_entity_poly.entity_id
_entity_poly.type
_entity_poly.pdbx_seq_one_letter_code
_entity_poly.pdbx_strand_id
1 'polypeptide(L)'
;MAQSDTAADGNDEKVNLRLPKDFLADLDEQWQEQGYNSRSEFMREALRDAVYGTRLSKRALEDLLESERQFDEGETVSAEEARDRFGTDE
;
A
#
# COMPACT_ATOMS: atom_id res chain seq x y z
N MET A 1 13.40 15.94 -20.40
CA MET A 1 12.81 16.09 -19.05
C MET A 1 11.40 16.63 -19.25
N ALA A 2 10.38 15.80 -19.10
CA ALA A 2 8.99 16.22 -19.27
C ALA A 2 8.52 16.86 -17.96
N GLN A 3 8.25 18.16 -17.99
CA GLN A 3 7.46 18.82 -16.97
C GLN A 3 6.02 18.34 -17.14
N SER A 4 5.67 17.24 -16.49
CA SER A 4 4.28 16.86 -16.29
C SER A 4 3.75 17.62 -15.08
N ASP A 5 3.63 18.94 -15.20
CA ASP A 5 2.61 19.67 -14.45
C ASP A 5 1.28 19.13 -14.99
N THR A 6 0.75 18.08 -14.35
CA THR A 6 -0.66 17.73 -14.49
C THR A 6 -1.40 19.02 -14.24
N ALA A 7 -2.00 19.58 -15.29
CA ALA A 7 -2.64 20.89 -15.24
C ALA A 7 -3.48 20.97 -13.99
N ALA A 8 -3.15 21.92 -13.11
CA ALA A 8 -3.92 22.20 -11.91
C ALA A 8 -5.37 22.38 -12.36
N ASP A 9 -6.20 21.38 -12.08
CA ASP A 9 -7.63 21.52 -12.23
C ASP A 9 -8.01 22.64 -11.24
N GLY A 10 -9.02 23.46 -11.55
CA GLY A 10 -9.32 24.69 -10.79
C GLY A 10 -9.66 24.49 -9.30
N ASN A 11 -9.52 23.28 -8.78
CA ASN A 11 -9.79 22.82 -7.43
C ASN A 11 -8.54 22.35 -6.65
N ASP A 12 -7.33 22.43 -7.21
CA ASP A 12 -6.10 22.04 -6.50
C ASP A 12 -5.47 23.19 -5.70
N GLU A 13 -5.22 22.98 -4.40
CA GLU A 13 -4.50 23.94 -3.55
C GLU A 13 -3.05 23.49 -3.27
N LYS A 14 -2.08 24.41 -3.37
CA LYS A 14 -0.67 24.13 -3.12
C LYS A 14 -0.37 24.08 -1.62
N VAL A 15 0.18 22.95 -1.17
CA VAL A 15 0.66 22.76 0.20
C VAL A 15 2.19 22.81 0.24
N ASN A 16 2.76 23.51 1.23
CA ASN A 16 4.21 23.54 1.47
C ASN A 16 4.56 22.65 2.68
N LEU A 17 5.39 21.63 2.46
CA LEU A 17 5.81 20.68 3.49
C LEU A 17 7.31 20.84 3.75
N ARG A 18 7.72 20.73 5.03
CA ARG A 18 9.12 20.67 5.43
C ARG A 18 9.46 19.25 5.84
N LEU A 19 10.42 18.64 5.15
CA LEU A 19 10.86 17.26 5.38
C LEU A 19 12.33 17.24 5.84
N PRO A 20 12.76 16.25 6.64
CA PRO A 20 14.17 15.99 6.90
C PRO A 20 14.92 15.76 5.59
N LYS A 21 16.19 16.21 5.52
CA LYS A 21 16.98 16.10 4.28
C LYS A 21 17.26 14.65 3.89
N ASP A 22 17.57 13.80 4.87
CA ASP A 22 17.88 12.40 4.63
C ASP A 22 16.65 11.67 4.05
N PHE A 23 15.48 11.90 4.64
CA PHE A 23 14.22 11.37 4.13
C PHE A 23 13.87 11.87 2.71
N LEU A 24 14.32 13.06 2.34
CA LEU A 24 14.11 13.61 1.00
C LEU A 24 14.91 12.83 -0.07
N ALA A 25 16.09 12.31 0.30
CA ALA A 25 16.86 11.43 -0.58
C ALA A 25 16.17 10.07 -0.76
N ASP A 26 15.70 9.47 0.34
CA ASP A 26 14.93 8.21 0.29
C ASP A 26 13.66 8.38 -0.56
N LEU A 27 12.95 9.50 -0.38
CA LEU A 27 11.77 9.83 -1.17
C LEU A 27 12.13 9.88 -2.66
N ASP A 28 13.22 10.59 -3.00
CA ASP A 28 13.71 10.80 -4.37
C ASP A 28 14.07 9.50 -5.09
N GLU A 29 14.54 8.50 -4.36
CA GLU A 29 14.78 7.13 -4.86
C GLU A 29 13.44 6.40 -5.06
N GLN A 30 12.60 6.35 -4.03
CA GLN A 30 11.37 5.55 -4.03
C GLN A 30 10.37 5.94 -5.13
N TRP A 31 10.14 7.24 -5.38
CA TRP A 31 9.14 7.63 -6.40
C TRP A 31 9.60 7.24 -7.82
N GLN A 32 10.91 7.21 -8.07
CA GLN A 32 11.47 6.81 -9.37
C GLN A 32 11.39 5.31 -9.55
N GLU A 33 11.75 4.54 -8.52
CA GLU A 33 11.66 3.07 -8.53
C GLU A 33 10.22 2.60 -8.77
N GLN A 34 9.25 3.30 -8.19
CA GLN A 34 7.83 3.01 -8.40
C GLN A 34 7.25 3.60 -9.69
N GLY A 35 8.06 4.31 -10.49
CA GLY A 35 7.70 4.76 -11.84
C GLY A 35 6.74 5.95 -11.90
N TYR A 36 6.65 6.76 -10.85
CA TYR A 36 5.81 7.96 -10.85
C TYR A 36 6.37 9.03 -11.82
N ASN A 37 5.50 9.88 -12.37
CA ASN A 37 5.95 10.95 -13.28
C ASN A 37 6.56 12.13 -12.52
N SER A 38 6.21 12.29 -11.25
CA SER A 38 6.77 13.33 -10.38
C SER A 38 6.67 12.97 -8.90
N ARG A 39 7.54 13.60 -8.11
CA ARG A 39 7.49 13.56 -6.64
C ARG A 39 6.16 14.01 -6.07
N SER A 40 5.58 15.07 -6.65
CA SER A 40 4.31 15.61 -6.19
C SER A 40 3.15 14.66 -6.46
N GLU A 41 3.24 13.82 -7.50
CA GLU A 41 2.26 12.76 -7.75
C GLU A 41 2.38 11.64 -6.71
N PHE A 42 3.60 11.16 -6.46
CA PHE A 42 3.87 10.16 -5.42
C PHE A 42 3.39 10.61 -4.03
N MET A 43 3.73 11.84 -3.63
CA MET A 43 3.29 12.40 -2.36
C MET A 43 1.77 12.56 -2.28
N ARG A 44 1.11 12.98 -3.37
CA ARG A 44 -0.36 13.09 -3.39
C ARG A 44 -1.03 11.73 -3.24
N GLU A 45 -0.51 10.70 -3.89
CA GLU A 45 -1.04 9.34 -3.75
C GLU A 45 -0.83 8.79 -2.34
N ALA A 46 0.36 8.95 -1.77
CA ALA A 46 0.64 8.55 -0.39
C ALA A 46 -0.27 9.27 0.63
N LEU A 47 -0.52 10.57 0.43
CA LEU A 47 -1.45 11.34 1.27
C LEU A 47 -2.91 10.88 1.07
N ARG A 48 -3.30 10.57 -0.16
CA ARG A 48 -4.63 10.03 -0.48
C ARG A 48 -4.85 8.68 0.20
N ASP A 49 -3.88 7.77 0.12
CA ASP A 49 -3.93 6.49 0.82
C ASP A 49 -3.93 6.65 2.34
N ALA A 50 -3.19 7.62 2.88
CA ALA A 50 -3.23 7.89 4.32
C ALA A 50 -4.62 8.35 4.82
N VAL A 51 -5.41 9.02 3.98
CA VAL A 51 -6.74 9.53 4.34
C VAL A 51 -7.87 8.57 3.98
N TYR A 52 -7.81 7.97 2.79
CA TYR A 52 -8.88 7.17 2.20
C TYR A 52 -8.52 5.69 2.03
N GLY A 53 -7.24 5.34 2.24
CA GLY A 53 -6.77 3.97 2.14
C GLY A 53 -7.46 3.08 3.16
N THR A 54 -7.79 1.87 2.72
CA THR A 54 -8.32 0.85 3.61
C THR A 54 -7.15 0.07 4.17
N ARG A 55 -7.08 -0.02 5.50
CA ARG A 55 -6.04 -0.78 6.20
C ARG A 55 -6.66 -2.01 6.81
N LEU A 56 -5.94 -3.12 6.76
CA LEU A 56 -6.31 -4.29 7.54
C LEU A 56 -6.42 -3.90 9.01
N SER A 57 -7.46 -4.40 9.67
CA SER A 57 -7.57 -4.26 11.12
C SER A 57 -6.39 -4.95 11.79
N LYS A 58 -6.03 -4.53 13.01
CA LYS A 58 -4.99 -5.21 13.80
C LYS A 58 -5.24 -6.72 13.85
N ARG A 59 -6.49 -7.12 14.06
CA ARG A 59 -6.91 -8.52 14.08
C ARG A 59 -6.64 -9.22 12.77
N ALA A 60 -6.99 -8.62 11.63
CA ALA A 60 -6.72 -9.23 10.33
C ALA A 60 -5.22 -9.39 10.07
N LEU A 61 -4.38 -8.47 10.54
CA LEU A 61 -2.92 -8.63 10.48
C LEU A 61 -2.43 -9.75 11.41
N GLU A 62 -2.99 -9.86 12.60
CA GLU A 62 -2.68 -10.95 13.55
C GLU A 62 -3.07 -12.32 12.96
N ASP A 63 -4.24 -12.41 12.31
CA ASP A 63 -4.71 -13.63 11.64
C ASP A 63 -3.79 -14.04 10.48
N LEU A 64 -3.24 -13.07 9.72
CA LEU A 64 -2.26 -13.35 8.66
C LEU A 64 -0.93 -13.87 9.22
N LEU A 65 -0.43 -13.27 10.30
CA LEU A 65 0.81 -13.72 10.97
C LEU A 65 0.66 -15.11 11.57
N GLU A 66 -0.51 -15.42 12.12
CA GLU A 66 -0.85 -16.75 12.62
C GLU A 66 -0.91 -17.77 11.47
N SER A 67 -1.53 -17.39 10.34
CA SER A 67 -1.60 -18.26 9.15
C SER A 67 -0.22 -18.59 8.59
N GLU A 68 0.72 -17.63 8.57
CA GLU A 68 2.12 -17.85 8.16
C GLU A 68 2.79 -18.91 9.06
N ARG A 69 2.63 -18.80 10.39
CA ARG A 69 3.18 -19.76 11.34
C ARG A 69 2.60 -21.16 11.14
N GLN A 70 1.28 -21.27 10.96
CA GLN A 70 0.61 -22.54 10.71
C GLN A 70 1.10 -23.20 9.42
N PHE A 71 1.42 -22.40 8.39
CA PHE A 71 2.03 -22.91 7.17
C PHE A 71 3.42 -23.52 7.45
N ASP A 72 4.28 -22.79 8.17
CA ASP A 72 5.62 -23.27 8.53
C ASP A 72 5.59 -24.52 9.43
N GLU A 73 4.61 -24.61 10.32
CA GLU A 73 4.41 -25.75 11.23
C GLU A 73 3.67 -26.93 10.57
N GLY A 74 3.23 -26.77 9.31
CA GLY A 74 2.54 -27.81 8.54
C GLY A 74 1.11 -28.08 9.01
N GLU A 75 0.48 -27.11 9.67
CA GLU A 75 -0.88 -27.18 10.20
C GLU A 75 -1.95 -26.77 9.18
N THR A 76 -1.54 -26.41 7.97
CA THR A 76 -2.45 -26.06 6.87
C THR A 76 -3.11 -27.28 6.25
N VAL A 77 -4.35 -27.11 5.79
CA VAL A 77 -5.12 -28.13 5.09
C VAL A 77 -5.16 -27.86 3.58
N SER A 78 -5.48 -28.88 2.80
CA SER A 78 -5.70 -28.69 1.36
C SER A 78 -6.95 -27.85 1.08
N ALA A 79 -6.98 -27.19 -0.08
CA ALA A 79 -8.15 -26.42 -0.49
C ALA A 79 -9.41 -27.27 -0.67
N GLU A 80 -9.27 -28.56 -1.04
CA GLU A 80 -10.41 -29.49 -1.15
C GLU A 80 -10.95 -29.86 0.23
N GLU A 81 -10.06 -30.22 1.16
CA GLU A 81 -10.44 -30.52 2.55
C GLU A 81 -11.10 -29.31 3.25
N ALA A 82 -10.58 -28.10 3.02
CA ALA A 82 -11.18 -26.89 3.56
C ALA A 82 -12.61 -26.66 3.02
N ARG A 83 -12.82 -26.83 1.72
CA ARG A 83 -14.14 -26.60 1.10
C ARG A 83 -15.19 -27.60 1.58
N ASP A 84 -14.82 -28.88 1.71
CA ASP A 84 -15.67 -29.92 2.31
C ASP A 84 -16.01 -29.57 3.78
N ARG A 85 -14.99 -29.24 4.58
CA ARG A 85 -15.16 -28.90 6.01
C ARG A 85 -16.05 -27.69 6.25
N PHE A 86 -15.96 -26.66 5.40
CA PHE A 86 -16.68 -25.40 5.57
C PHE A 86 -17.94 -25.29 4.68
N GLY A 87 -18.29 -26.35 3.93
CA GLY A 87 -19.48 -26.37 3.08
C GLY A 87 -19.46 -25.32 1.97
N THR A 88 -18.30 -25.15 1.33
CA THR A 88 -18.09 -24.20 0.21
C THR A 88 -17.81 -24.89 -1.12
N ASP A 89 -18.13 -26.19 -1.21
CA ASP A 89 -17.95 -27.01 -2.42
C ASP A 89 -19.18 -27.00 -3.35
N GLU A 90 -20.19 -26.15 -3.06
CA GLU A 90 -21.41 -25.94 -3.86
C GLU A 90 -21.35 -24.69 -4.76
#